data_AF-A0AAV2ITU2-F1
#
_entry.id   AF-A0AAV2ITU2-F1
#
_cell.length_a   1.000
_cell.length_b   1.000
_cell.length_c   1.000
_cell.angle_alpha   90.00
_cell.angle_beta   90.00
_cell.angle_gamma   90.00
#
_symmetry.space_group_name_H-M   'P 1'
#
loop_
_entity.id
_entity.type
_entity.pdbx_description
1 polymer ?
#
loop_
_entity_poly.entity_id
_entity_poly.type
_entity_poly.pdbx_seq_one_letter_code
_entity_poly.pdbx_strand_id
1 'polypeptide(L)'
;MAKRSGSYKKYLEDGTERIPKRTRNRWKLAKRRKEAVPNEENNEDDDSLQNVPWVFIQNTYANFPFQSWELKPQGQDTAVFTINGACINISIIVQGHKCMLQTQGEKCLSHFVGKWMSSTELQRAMQDTGINIFVNEFTENYITTYGKDPLSEHSAYEQMALFSSTCAFSWSRWNAQCGPEHLVMQVCEHLSSGPVPKDHWCLYLLGAQRSQKLRISESSETFSSDHYPGTEFHSTFIHMLQDHMSAEGITQTRATHYLFVDTVQSLLCATRPLIYA
;
A
#
# COMPACT_ATOMS: atom_id res chain seq x y z
N MET A 1 -24.43 40.56 11.65
CA MET A 1 -24.66 40.24 10.23
C MET A 1 -24.50 38.73 10.03
N ALA A 2 -25.46 38.09 9.34
CA ALA A 2 -25.58 36.68 8.85
C ALA A 2 -25.44 35.53 9.91
N LYS A 3 -26.42 34.67 10.26
CA LYS A 3 -27.33 33.70 9.54
C LYS A 3 -26.54 32.73 8.64
N ARG A 4 -26.64 31.39 8.72
CA ARG A 4 -27.78 30.48 9.00
C ARG A 4 -27.33 29.17 9.69
N SER A 5 -28.14 28.66 10.60
CA SER A 5 -28.11 27.31 11.18
C SER A 5 -29.40 26.59 10.76
N GLY A 6 -29.30 25.38 10.21
CA GLY A 6 -30.43 24.55 9.78
C GLY A 6 -30.83 23.52 10.84
N SER A 7 -32.09 23.60 11.26
CA SER A 7 -32.75 22.79 12.28
C SER A 7 -32.99 21.34 11.86
N TYR A 8 -32.71 20.40 12.76
CA TYR A 8 -33.42 19.11 12.82
C TYR A 8 -33.74 18.79 14.28
N LYS A 9 -34.96 19.11 14.72
CA LYS A 9 -35.63 18.43 15.84
C LYS A 9 -37.13 18.74 15.84
N LYS A 10 -37.89 17.72 16.25
CA LYS A 10 -39.35 17.59 16.44
C LYS A 10 -40.16 17.34 15.18
N TYR A 11 -40.61 16.08 15.00
CA TYR A 11 -42.02 15.69 15.14
C TYR A 11 -42.09 14.19 15.46
N LEU A 12 -42.31 13.85 16.73
CA LEU A 12 -42.96 12.63 17.19
C LEU A 12 -44.05 13.10 18.13
N GLU A 13 -45.29 12.78 17.78
CA GLU A 13 -46.58 12.92 18.50
C GLU A 13 -47.62 13.43 17.49
N ASP A 14 -48.26 12.51 16.77
CA ASP A 14 -49.67 12.18 17.03
C ASP A 14 -50.11 11.05 16.08
N GLY A 15 -50.96 10.16 16.58
CA GLY A 15 -51.37 8.93 15.90
C GLY A 15 -52.30 9.21 14.71
N THR A 16 -51.97 8.65 13.54
CA THR A 16 -52.93 8.07 12.59
C THR A 16 -52.16 7.41 11.44
N GLU A 17 -52.23 6.09 11.37
CA GLU A 17 -51.68 5.28 10.29
C GLU A 17 -52.29 5.67 8.93
N ARG A 18 -51.44 6.03 7.95
CA ARG A 18 -51.73 5.85 6.53
C ARG A 18 -50.50 5.34 5.79
N ILE A 19 -50.34 4.02 5.80
CA ILE A 19 -49.38 3.31 4.96
C ILE A 19 -49.79 3.48 3.48
N PRO A 20 -48.88 3.89 2.58
CA PRO A 20 -49.16 3.94 1.14
C PRO A 20 -49.56 2.55 0.61
N LYS A 21 -50.64 2.46 -0.16
CA LYS A 21 -51.25 1.21 -0.66
C LYS A 21 -50.36 0.31 -1.54
N ARG A 22 -49.09 0.67 -1.78
CA ARG A 22 -48.17 -0.08 -2.66
C ARG A 22 -47.29 -1.11 -1.95
N THR A 23 -47.32 -1.16 -0.62
CA THR A 23 -46.46 -2.07 0.19
C THR A 23 -47.19 -3.28 0.78
N ARG A 24 -48.53 -3.39 0.71
CA ARG A 24 -49.27 -4.48 1.37
C ARG A 24 -49.16 -5.85 0.67
N ASN A 25 -48.85 -5.88 -0.63
CA ASN A 25 -48.84 -7.12 -1.41
C ASN A 25 -47.50 -7.88 -1.36
N ARG A 26 -46.39 -7.23 -0.95
CA ARG A 26 -45.07 -7.88 -0.89
C ARG A 26 -44.90 -8.75 0.36
N TRP A 27 -45.48 -8.34 1.49
CA TRP A 27 -45.40 -9.08 2.76
C TRP A 27 -46.27 -10.34 2.79
N LYS A 28 -47.34 -10.41 1.97
CA LYS A 28 -48.15 -11.63 1.85
C LYS A 28 -47.43 -12.75 1.09
N LEU A 29 -46.55 -12.42 0.14
CA LEU A 29 -45.71 -13.42 -0.55
C LEU A 29 -44.63 -14.00 0.37
N ALA A 30 -44.03 -13.16 1.22
CA ALA A 30 -42.99 -13.60 2.15
C ALA A 30 -43.54 -14.49 3.29
N LYS A 31 -44.79 -14.26 3.72
CA LYS A 31 -45.42 -15.07 4.79
C LYS A 31 -45.90 -16.45 4.31
N ARG A 32 -46.27 -16.60 3.03
CA ARG A 32 -46.67 -17.90 2.47
C ARG A 32 -45.52 -18.90 2.25
N ARG A 33 -44.26 -18.44 2.26
CA ARG A 33 -43.08 -19.33 2.10
C ARG A 33 -42.61 -20.00 3.39
N LYS A 34 -43.17 -19.67 4.56
CA LYS A 34 -42.76 -20.27 5.85
C LYS A 34 -43.69 -21.36 6.39
N GLU A 35 -44.78 -21.68 5.70
CA GLU A 35 -45.76 -22.70 6.13
C GLU A 35 -45.94 -23.84 5.11
N ALA A 36 -44.95 -24.10 4.26
CA ALA A 36 -44.92 -25.30 3.44
C ALA A 36 -44.06 -26.36 4.13
N VAL A 37 -44.71 -27.27 4.85
CA VAL A 37 -44.17 -28.58 5.23
C VAL A 37 -43.96 -29.39 3.94
N PRO A 38 -42.83 -30.11 3.77
CA PRO A 38 -42.51 -30.76 2.51
C PRO A 38 -43.40 -31.98 2.30
N ASN A 39 -44.18 -31.99 1.22
CA ASN A 39 -44.66 -33.24 0.63
C ASN A 39 -43.58 -33.70 -0.35
N GLU A 40 -43.04 -34.89 -0.08
CA GLU A 40 -42.29 -35.67 -1.07
C GLU A 40 -43.15 -35.94 -2.30
N GLU A 41 -42.48 -36.17 -3.43
CA GLU A 41 -43.00 -36.34 -4.78
C GLU A 41 -43.23 -35.03 -5.55
N ASN A 42 -42.17 -34.54 -6.19
CA ASN A 42 -42.08 -34.51 -7.66
C ASN A 42 -40.70 -34.03 -8.10
N ASN A 43 -40.04 -34.87 -8.91
CA ASN A 43 -38.86 -34.51 -9.68
C ASN A 43 -39.29 -33.57 -10.80
N GLU A 44 -39.11 -32.26 -10.60
CA GLU A 44 -39.04 -31.31 -11.70
C GLU A 44 -37.80 -30.44 -11.48
N ASP A 45 -36.90 -30.50 -12.45
CA ASP A 45 -35.63 -29.79 -12.52
C ASP A 45 -35.85 -28.28 -12.33
N ASP A 46 -35.42 -27.76 -11.17
CA ASP A 46 -35.45 -26.33 -10.84
C ASP A 46 -34.32 -25.59 -11.56
N ASP A 47 -34.50 -25.39 -12.87
CA ASP A 47 -33.61 -24.62 -13.77
C ASP A 47 -33.73 -23.09 -13.53
N SER A 48 -34.33 -22.66 -12.41
CA SER A 48 -34.68 -21.25 -12.16
C SER A 48 -33.56 -20.41 -11.51
N LEU A 49 -32.43 -21.02 -11.15
CA LEU A 49 -31.27 -20.32 -10.59
C LEU A 49 -30.26 -19.81 -11.64
N GLN A 50 -30.52 -20.05 -12.93
CA GLN A 50 -29.53 -19.82 -13.99
C GLN A 50 -29.26 -18.33 -14.34
N ASN A 51 -30.01 -17.37 -13.77
CA ASN A 51 -29.90 -15.95 -14.12
C ASN A 51 -29.98 -15.00 -12.91
N VAL A 52 -29.37 -15.36 -11.78
CA VAL A 52 -29.20 -14.40 -10.67
C VAL A 52 -27.88 -13.64 -10.87
N PRO A 53 -27.89 -12.30 -11.01
CA PRO A 53 -26.65 -11.54 -11.10
C PRO A 53 -25.91 -11.63 -9.76
N TRP A 54 -24.80 -12.35 -9.75
CA TRP A 54 -23.89 -12.42 -8.62
C TRP A 54 -23.06 -11.13 -8.59
N VAL A 55 -23.29 -10.29 -7.58
CA VAL A 55 -22.43 -9.14 -7.30
C VAL A 55 -21.36 -9.58 -6.32
N PHE A 56 -20.14 -9.77 -6.81
CA PHE A 56 -18.98 -9.93 -5.95
C PHE A 56 -18.53 -8.57 -5.46
N ILE A 57 -18.67 -8.31 -4.15
CA ILE A 57 -18.06 -7.14 -3.52
C ILE A 57 -16.59 -7.48 -3.31
N GLN A 58 -15.71 -6.87 -4.10
CA GLN A 58 -14.27 -6.96 -3.86
C GLN A 58 -13.92 -6.06 -2.68
N ASN A 59 -13.16 -6.60 -1.73
CA ASN A 59 -12.58 -5.79 -0.66
C ASN A 59 -11.35 -5.04 -1.21
N THR A 60 -11.58 -3.85 -1.76
CA THR A 60 -10.56 -3.00 -2.39
C THR A 60 -9.35 -2.73 -1.50
N TYR A 61 -9.54 -2.68 -0.18
CA TYR A 61 -8.50 -2.31 0.77
C TYR A 61 -7.92 -3.50 1.53
N ALA A 62 -8.19 -4.73 1.07
CA ALA A 62 -7.81 -5.96 1.79
C ALA A 62 -6.30 -6.12 2.00
N ASN A 63 -5.47 -5.50 1.15
CA ASN A 63 -4.00 -5.57 1.26
C ASN A 63 -3.40 -4.46 2.12
N PHE A 64 -4.21 -3.51 2.59
CA PHE A 64 -3.75 -2.42 3.46
C PHE A 64 -4.13 -2.71 4.92
N PRO A 65 -3.24 -2.44 5.88
CA PRO A 65 -1.82 -2.11 5.71
C PRO A 65 -1.02 -3.28 5.10
N PHE A 66 0.08 -2.97 4.42
CA PHE A 66 0.99 -4.02 3.95
C PHE A 66 1.67 -4.69 5.14
N GLN A 67 1.83 -6.01 5.09
CA GLN A 67 2.56 -6.75 6.13
C GLN A 67 4.06 -6.48 6.06
N SER A 68 4.59 -6.35 4.85
CA SER A 68 5.97 -5.97 4.59
C SER A 68 6.14 -5.45 3.16
N TRP A 69 7.17 -4.64 2.95
CA TRP A 69 7.60 -4.23 1.63
C TRP A 69 9.13 -4.14 1.57
N GLU A 70 9.71 -4.40 0.41
CA GLU A 70 11.15 -4.34 0.15
C GLU A 70 11.39 -3.80 -1.26
N LEU A 71 12.18 -2.75 -1.38
CA LEU A 71 12.70 -2.23 -2.65
C LEU A 71 14.19 -2.58 -2.71
N LYS A 72 14.60 -3.38 -3.68
CA LYS A 72 16.01 -3.76 -3.83
C LYS A 72 16.55 -3.45 -5.22
N PRO A 73 17.80 -2.99 -5.35
CA PRO A 73 18.47 -2.89 -6.63
C PRO A 73 18.80 -4.29 -7.16
N GLN A 74 18.77 -4.43 -8.49
CA GLN A 74 19.23 -5.62 -9.22
C GLN A 74 20.33 -5.27 -10.24
N GLY A 75 20.56 -3.96 -10.47
CA GLY A 75 21.58 -3.41 -11.37
C GLY A 75 21.46 -1.88 -11.46
N GLN A 76 22.17 -1.28 -12.40
CA GLN A 76 22.30 0.18 -12.56
C GLN A 76 20.97 0.95 -12.63
N ASP A 77 20.03 0.46 -13.45
CA ASP A 77 18.70 1.07 -13.66
C ASP A 77 17.62 -0.01 -13.55
N THR A 78 17.81 -0.94 -12.61
CA THR A 78 16.88 -2.05 -12.38
C THR A 78 16.70 -2.26 -10.89
N ALA A 79 15.45 -2.28 -10.45
CA ALA A 79 15.08 -2.57 -9.08
C ALA A 79 13.86 -3.48 -9.02
N VAL A 80 13.71 -4.20 -7.93
CA VAL A 80 12.56 -5.05 -7.65
C VAL A 80 11.88 -4.51 -6.41
N PHE A 81 10.62 -4.12 -6.55
CA PHE A 81 9.76 -3.71 -5.45
C PHE A 81 8.80 -4.84 -5.09
N THR A 82 8.99 -5.44 -3.92
CA THR A 82 8.17 -6.53 -3.41
C THR A 82 7.24 -6.01 -2.32
N ILE A 83 5.95 -6.31 -2.46
CA ILE A 83 4.92 -5.99 -1.48
C ILE A 83 4.27 -7.30 -1.05
N ASN A 84 4.24 -7.54 0.26
CA ASN A 84 3.50 -8.62 0.86
C ASN A 84 2.30 -8.03 1.61
N GLY A 85 1.12 -8.18 1.02
CA GLY A 85 -0.16 -7.82 1.63
C GLY A 85 -0.79 -9.00 2.37
N ALA A 86 -1.95 -8.77 2.99
CA ALA A 86 -2.68 -9.84 3.68
C ALA A 86 -3.27 -10.88 2.72
N CYS A 87 -3.62 -10.48 1.48
CA CYS A 87 -4.24 -11.38 0.50
C CYS A 87 -3.29 -11.79 -0.63
N ILE A 88 -2.36 -10.92 -1.04
CA ILE A 88 -1.48 -11.17 -2.18
C ILE A 88 -0.03 -10.75 -1.90
N ASN A 89 0.90 -11.52 -2.45
CA ASN A 89 2.33 -11.19 -2.49
C ASN A 89 2.72 -10.93 -3.95
N ILE A 90 3.26 -9.74 -4.21
CA ILE A 90 3.63 -9.33 -5.57
C ILE A 90 5.04 -8.76 -5.60
N SER A 91 5.71 -8.90 -6.74
CA SER A 91 6.97 -8.24 -7.04
C SER A 91 6.84 -7.46 -8.34
N ILE A 92 7.18 -6.19 -8.32
CA ILE A 92 7.20 -5.31 -9.49
C ILE A 92 8.66 -5.06 -9.83
N ILE A 93 9.09 -5.49 -11.02
CA ILE A 93 10.42 -5.20 -11.54
C ILE A 93 10.34 -3.89 -12.29
N VAL A 94 11.20 -2.93 -11.93
CA VAL A 94 11.37 -1.65 -12.61
C VAL A 94 12.66 -1.71 -13.40
N GLN A 95 12.61 -1.35 -14.68
CA GLN A 95 13.77 -1.23 -15.55
C GLN A 95 13.63 0.02 -16.42
N GLY A 96 14.47 1.03 -16.16
CA GLY A 96 14.33 2.34 -16.81
C GLY A 96 12.93 2.94 -16.61
N HIS A 97 12.25 3.26 -17.71
CA HIS A 97 10.89 3.84 -17.71
C HIS A 97 9.75 2.80 -17.71
N LYS A 98 10.06 1.52 -17.52
CA LYS A 98 9.09 0.43 -17.61
C LYS A 98 9.04 -0.38 -16.33
N CYS A 99 7.87 -0.93 -16.06
CA CYS A 99 7.59 -1.83 -14.97
C CYS A 99 7.03 -3.15 -15.50
N MET A 100 7.26 -4.23 -14.76
CA MET A 100 6.73 -5.54 -15.05
C MET A 100 6.30 -6.20 -13.75
N LEU A 101 5.05 -6.70 -13.72
CA LEU A 101 4.56 -7.48 -12.60
C LEU A 101 5.09 -8.92 -12.68
N GLN A 102 5.66 -9.38 -11.58
CA GLN A 102 6.07 -10.76 -11.32
C GLN A 102 5.27 -11.27 -10.10
N THR A 103 4.40 -12.25 -10.32
CA THR A 103 3.63 -12.89 -9.24
C THR A 103 3.99 -14.36 -9.14
N GLN A 104 4.09 -14.91 -7.93
CA GLN A 104 4.26 -16.34 -7.74
C GLN A 104 2.90 -17.05 -7.75
N GLY A 105 2.58 -17.78 -8.82
CA GLY A 105 1.59 -18.87 -8.76
C GLY A 105 0.13 -18.56 -9.12
N GLU A 106 -0.26 -17.33 -9.42
CA GLU A 106 -1.66 -17.01 -9.76
C GLU A 106 -1.94 -17.11 -11.27
N LYS A 107 -2.55 -18.22 -11.70
CA LYS A 107 -2.95 -18.45 -13.11
C LYS A 107 -3.89 -17.36 -13.67
N CYS A 108 -4.64 -16.68 -12.81
CA CYS A 108 -5.64 -15.68 -13.17
C CYS A 108 -5.02 -14.38 -13.75
N LEU A 109 -3.77 -14.09 -13.40
CA LEU A 109 -3.06 -12.86 -13.80
C LEU A 109 -2.18 -13.03 -15.05
N SER A 110 -2.20 -14.21 -15.68
CA SER A 110 -1.34 -14.58 -16.81
C SER A 110 -1.41 -13.65 -18.02
N HIS A 111 -2.51 -12.90 -18.18
CA HIS A 111 -2.73 -12.04 -19.33
C HIS A 111 -1.87 -10.76 -19.33
N PHE A 112 -1.28 -10.36 -18.20
CA PHE A 112 -0.39 -9.18 -18.12
C PHE A 112 0.86 -9.35 -17.24
N VAL A 113 0.91 -10.39 -16.40
CA VAL A 113 2.14 -10.78 -15.69
C VAL A 113 3.27 -11.06 -16.70
N GLY A 114 4.47 -10.58 -16.39
CA GLY A 114 5.64 -10.74 -17.27
C GLY A 114 5.67 -9.82 -18.48
N LYS A 115 4.72 -8.88 -18.62
CA LYS A 115 4.73 -7.86 -19.68
C LYS A 115 5.35 -6.56 -19.16
N TRP A 116 6.26 -6.00 -19.95
CA TRP A 116 6.80 -4.67 -19.72
C TRP A 116 5.83 -3.60 -20.19
N MET A 117 5.49 -2.68 -19.29
CA MET A 117 4.57 -1.57 -19.55
C MET A 117 5.00 -0.33 -18.79
N SER A 118 4.41 0.83 -19.06
CA SER A 118 4.65 2.04 -18.24
C SER A 118 4.04 1.88 -16.83
N SER A 119 4.48 2.69 -15.88
CA SER A 119 3.94 2.71 -14.51
C SER A 119 2.41 2.88 -14.49
N THR A 120 1.89 3.80 -15.30
CA THR A 120 0.45 4.09 -15.38
C THR A 120 -0.37 2.95 -16.02
N GLU A 121 0.17 2.31 -17.06
CA GLU A 121 -0.45 1.13 -17.68
C GLU A 121 -0.48 -0.05 -16.71
N LEU A 122 0.60 -0.23 -15.93
CA LEU A 122 0.66 -1.27 -14.91
C LEU A 122 -0.37 -1.04 -13.81
N GLN A 123 -0.46 0.20 -13.31
CA GLN A 123 -1.44 0.56 -12.30
C GLN A 123 -2.87 0.27 -12.77
N ARG A 124 -3.21 0.65 -14.00
CA ARG A 124 -4.53 0.37 -14.59
C ARG A 124 -4.77 -1.13 -14.76
N ALA A 125 -3.82 -1.86 -15.33
CA ALA A 125 -3.96 -3.31 -15.51
C ALA A 125 -4.14 -4.06 -14.17
N MET A 126 -3.44 -3.63 -13.12
CA MET A 126 -3.60 -4.19 -11.78
C MET A 126 -4.96 -3.85 -11.16
N GLN A 127 -5.44 -2.61 -11.32
CA GLN A 127 -6.77 -2.20 -10.85
C GLN A 127 -7.89 -2.94 -11.59
N ASP A 128 -7.80 -3.06 -12.91
CA ASP A 128 -8.77 -3.77 -13.76
C ASP A 128 -8.87 -5.27 -13.42
N THR A 129 -7.82 -5.82 -12.81
CA THR A 129 -7.75 -7.22 -12.38
C THR A 129 -8.05 -7.41 -10.90
N GLY A 130 -8.40 -6.33 -10.18
CA GLY A 130 -8.76 -6.36 -8.76
C GLY A 130 -7.55 -6.40 -7.81
N ILE A 131 -6.32 -6.24 -8.31
CA ILE A 131 -5.12 -6.09 -7.48
C ILE A 131 -5.02 -4.63 -7.02
N ASN A 132 -5.60 -4.38 -5.84
CA ASN A 132 -5.63 -3.05 -5.24
C ASN A 132 -4.52 -2.90 -4.21
N ILE A 133 -3.37 -2.41 -4.69
CA ILE A 133 -2.21 -2.03 -3.86
C ILE A 133 -1.86 -0.54 -3.99
N PHE A 134 -2.59 0.20 -4.81
CA PHE A 134 -2.37 1.62 -5.05
C PHE A 134 -3.38 2.45 -4.27
N VAL A 135 -2.90 3.57 -3.75
CA VAL A 135 -3.70 4.54 -3.00
C VAL A 135 -4.56 5.34 -3.95
N ASN A 136 -5.77 5.66 -3.50
CA ASN A 136 -6.72 6.54 -4.15
C ASN A 136 -7.27 7.58 -3.16
N GLU A 137 -8.06 8.52 -3.66
CA GLU A 137 -8.66 9.62 -2.88
C GLU A 137 -9.52 9.18 -1.69
N PHE A 138 -9.99 7.93 -1.65
CA PHE A 138 -10.82 7.40 -0.58
C PHE A 138 -10.07 6.52 0.42
N THR A 139 -8.81 6.18 0.15
CA THR A 139 -8.05 5.18 0.93
C THR A 139 -7.97 5.55 2.41
N GLU A 140 -7.79 6.84 2.71
CA GLU A 140 -7.71 7.37 4.08
C GLU A 140 -9.04 7.27 4.85
N ASN A 141 -10.18 7.08 4.17
CA ASN A 141 -11.48 6.87 4.82
C ASN A 141 -11.70 5.43 5.29
N TYR A 142 -10.94 4.47 4.76
CA TYR A 142 -11.14 3.04 5.00
C TYR A 142 -10.00 2.36 5.75
N ILE A 143 -8.82 2.99 5.81
CA ILE A 143 -7.61 2.42 6.40
C ILE A 143 -7.04 3.36 7.46
N THR A 144 -6.54 2.79 8.54
CA THR A 144 -5.79 3.49 9.58
C THR A 144 -4.41 3.92 9.08
N THR A 145 -4.09 5.20 9.25
CA THR A 145 -2.78 5.76 8.92
C THR A 145 -2.04 6.16 10.19
N TYR A 146 -0.71 6.22 10.13
CA TYR A 146 0.11 6.78 11.20
C TYR A 146 0.07 8.32 11.29
N GLY A 147 -0.70 8.99 10.41
CA GLY A 147 -0.80 10.45 10.38
C GLY A 147 0.52 11.16 10.13
N LYS A 148 1.39 10.58 9.28
CA LYS A 148 2.71 11.13 8.95
C LYS A 148 2.60 12.44 8.18
N ASP A 149 3.59 13.32 8.35
CA ASP A 149 3.71 14.55 7.56
C ASP A 149 3.86 14.25 6.04
N PRO A 150 2.95 14.71 5.17
CA PRO A 150 2.98 14.40 3.74
C PRO A 150 4.22 14.94 3.01
N LEU A 151 4.80 16.05 3.48
CA LEU A 151 6.02 16.62 2.87
C LEU A 151 7.23 15.74 3.17
N SER A 152 7.36 15.31 4.43
CA SER A 152 8.40 14.37 4.86
C SER A 152 8.28 13.03 4.15
N GLU A 153 7.06 12.53 3.95
CA GLU A 153 6.81 11.33 3.15
C GLU A 153 7.27 11.50 1.70
N HIS A 154 6.83 12.57 1.03
CA HIS A 154 7.18 12.80 -0.36
C HIS A 154 8.70 12.95 -0.57
N SER A 155 9.35 13.72 0.31
CA SER A 155 10.81 13.88 0.26
C SER A 155 11.53 12.55 0.54
N ALA A 156 11.01 11.70 1.41
CA ALA A 156 11.57 10.37 1.61
C ALA A 156 11.50 9.53 0.33
N TYR A 157 10.39 9.53 -0.41
CA TYR A 157 10.28 8.80 -1.67
C TYR A 157 11.18 9.33 -2.77
N GLU A 158 11.34 10.65 -2.89
CA GLU A 158 12.32 11.26 -3.81
C GLU A 158 13.74 10.76 -3.53
N GLN A 159 14.12 10.78 -2.25
CA GLN A 159 15.45 10.39 -1.82
C GLN A 159 15.66 8.87 -1.96
N MET A 160 14.66 8.04 -1.65
CA MET A 160 14.69 6.60 -1.90
C MET A 160 14.85 6.29 -3.39
N ALA A 161 14.12 6.98 -4.26
CA ALA A 161 14.17 6.76 -5.70
C ALA A 161 15.57 7.07 -6.27
N LEU A 162 16.22 8.15 -5.80
CA LEU A 162 17.58 8.50 -6.22
C LEU A 162 18.61 7.42 -5.90
N PHE A 163 18.45 6.72 -4.77
CA PHE A 163 19.37 5.66 -4.31
C PHE A 163 18.88 4.25 -4.61
N SER A 164 17.77 4.10 -5.34
CA SER A 164 17.16 2.78 -5.60
C SER A 164 17.99 1.85 -6.49
N SER A 165 19.05 2.37 -7.13
CA SER A 165 20.03 1.61 -7.91
C SER A 165 21.16 1.02 -7.06
N THR A 166 21.36 1.48 -5.83
CA THR A 166 22.52 1.15 -4.97
C THR A 166 22.13 0.73 -3.57
N CYS A 167 20.99 1.21 -3.07
CA CYS A 167 20.48 0.90 -1.75
C CYS A 167 19.20 0.08 -1.85
N ALA A 168 19.12 -0.96 -1.03
CA ALA A 168 17.90 -1.62 -0.70
C ALA A 168 17.20 -0.90 0.46
N PHE A 169 15.87 -0.83 0.39
CA PHE A 169 14.99 -0.22 1.38
C PHE A 169 13.95 -1.24 1.83
N SER A 170 13.60 -1.23 3.11
CA SER A 170 12.57 -2.10 3.65
C SER A 170 11.79 -1.41 4.76
N TRP A 171 10.58 -1.91 5.00
CA TRP A 171 9.69 -1.45 6.06
C TRP A 171 10.35 -1.56 7.44
N SER A 172 9.85 -0.79 8.41
CA SER A 172 10.27 -0.90 9.81
C SER A 172 9.05 -0.88 10.73
N ARG A 173 9.02 -1.76 11.74
CA ARG A 173 7.94 -1.76 12.73
C ARG A 173 7.97 -0.53 13.63
N TRP A 174 9.13 0.12 13.74
CA TRP A 174 9.31 1.32 14.56
C TRP A 174 8.62 2.55 13.99
N ASN A 175 8.19 2.49 12.73
CA ASN A 175 7.42 3.55 12.12
C ASN A 175 6.09 3.82 12.86
N ALA A 176 5.55 2.81 13.56
CA ALA A 176 4.39 2.94 14.44
C ALA A 176 4.66 3.74 15.73
N GLN A 177 5.93 3.81 16.18
CA GLN A 177 6.31 4.37 17.48
C GLN A 177 7.05 5.71 17.37
N CYS A 178 7.53 6.10 16.18
CA CYS A 178 8.33 7.33 16.00
C CYS A 178 7.51 8.63 15.91
N GLY A 179 6.18 8.56 16.04
CA GLY A 179 5.28 9.72 15.98
C GLY A 179 5.01 10.24 14.55
N PRO A 180 4.16 11.26 14.38
CA PRO A 180 3.74 11.75 13.07
C PRO A 180 4.82 12.54 12.31
N GLU A 181 5.78 13.14 13.01
CA GLU A 181 6.81 14.01 12.43
C GLU A 181 8.01 13.23 11.87
N HIS A 182 8.09 11.93 12.13
CA HIS A 182 9.24 11.11 11.76
C HIS A 182 8.82 9.86 10.98
N LEU A 183 9.73 9.37 10.15
CA LEU A 183 9.64 8.12 9.42
C LEU A 183 10.81 7.23 9.83
N VAL A 184 10.54 5.94 10.01
CA VAL A 184 11.61 4.94 10.21
C VAL A 184 11.55 3.92 9.09
N MET A 185 12.70 3.64 8.50
CA MET A 185 12.86 2.59 7.50
C MET A 185 14.21 1.89 7.65
N GLN A 186 14.28 0.68 7.11
CA GLN A 186 15.53 -0.07 6.97
C GLN A 186 16.20 0.27 5.65
N VAL A 187 17.53 0.45 5.68
CA VAL A 187 18.33 0.71 4.47
C VAL A 187 19.62 -0.10 4.53
N CYS A 188 20.04 -0.59 3.36
CA CYS A 188 21.29 -1.31 3.18
C CYS A 188 21.89 -0.94 1.83
N GLU A 189 23.18 -0.60 1.75
CA GLU A 189 23.87 -0.60 0.45
C GLU A 189 23.93 -2.02 -0.08
N HIS A 190 23.47 -2.23 -1.32
CA HIS A 190 23.36 -3.55 -1.93
C HIS A 190 23.64 -3.46 -3.42
N LEU A 191 24.88 -3.72 -3.81
CA LEU A 191 25.28 -3.69 -5.23
C LEU A 191 25.07 -5.05 -5.94
N SER A 192 24.70 -6.09 -5.18
CA SER A 192 24.56 -7.45 -5.70
C SER A 192 23.12 -7.76 -6.14
N SER A 193 22.96 -8.71 -7.06
CA SER A 193 21.64 -9.18 -7.52
C SER A 193 20.95 -10.17 -6.54
N GLY A 194 21.68 -10.60 -5.50
CA GLY A 194 21.23 -11.60 -4.53
C GLY A 194 20.24 -11.07 -3.48
N PRO A 195 19.80 -11.92 -2.54
CA PRO A 195 19.06 -11.47 -1.36
C PRO A 195 19.95 -10.59 -0.46
N VAL A 196 19.36 -9.58 0.16
CA VAL A 196 20.07 -8.71 1.12
C VAL A 196 20.34 -9.50 2.41
N PRO A 197 21.60 -9.57 2.89
CA PRO A 197 21.91 -10.20 4.15
C PRO A 197 21.18 -9.55 5.32
N LYS A 198 20.61 -10.35 6.23
CA LYS A 198 19.81 -9.85 7.36
C LYS A 198 20.61 -8.93 8.28
N ASP A 199 21.91 -9.15 8.39
CA ASP A 199 22.78 -8.43 9.32
C ASP A 199 23.27 -7.07 8.78
N HIS A 200 22.99 -6.76 7.50
CA HIS A 200 23.44 -5.51 6.87
C HIS A 200 22.40 -4.39 6.94
N TRP A 201 21.16 -4.70 7.35
CA TRP A 201 20.11 -3.70 7.48
C TRP A 201 20.39 -2.75 8.63
N CYS A 202 20.36 -1.45 8.30
CA CYS A 202 20.49 -0.37 9.27
C CYS A 202 19.19 0.42 9.33
N LEU A 203 18.82 0.87 10.53
CA LEU A 203 17.64 1.71 10.72
C LEU A 203 17.98 3.18 10.60
N TYR A 204 17.11 3.93 9.94
CA TYR A 204 17.23 5.37 9.77
C TYR A 204 15.96 6.07 10.20
N LEU A 205 16.12 7.13 10.99
CA LEU A 205 15.04 8.03 11.38
C LEU A 205 15.13 9.28 10.51
N LEU A 206 14.10 9.55 9.74
CA LEU A 206 13.95 10.73 8.91
C LEU A 206 12.92 11.65 9.57
N GLY A 207 13.25 12.93 9.70
CA GLY A 207 12.31 13.98 10.07
C GLY A 207 12.53 15.20 9.19
N ALA A 208 11.62 16.17 9.27
CA ALA A 208 11.59 17.34 8.39
C ALA A 208 12.92 18.15 8.36
N GLN A 209 13.65 18.19 9.47
CA GLN A 209 14.89 18.96 9.60
C GLN A 209 16.13 18.10 9.84
N ARG A 210 15.96 16.82 10.19
CA ARG A 210 17.06 15.98 10.66
C ARG A 210 16.84 14.53 10.29
N SER A 211 17.88 13.93 9.72
CA SER A 211 17.99 12.51 9.42
C SER A 211 19.17 11.91 10.19
N GLN A 212 18.99 10.71 10.73
CA GLN A 212 20.02 10.02 11.50
C GLN A 212 19.96 8.50 11.35
N LYS A 213 21.12 7.86 11.47
CA LYS A 213 21.22 6.40 11.66
C LYS A 213 20.90 6.06 13.11
N LEU A 214 19.99 5.11 13.33
CA LEU A 214 19.62 4.66 14.66
C LEU A 214 20.60 3.60 15.17
N ARG A 215 20.83 3.59 16.49
CA ARG A 215 21.61 2.55 17.18
C ARG A 215 20.85 1.22 17.27
N ILE A 216 19.53 1.29 17.32
CA ILE A 216 18.66 0.11 17.44
C ILE A 216 18.58 -0.68 16.14
N SER A 217 18.15 -1.93 16.25
CA SER A 217 17.81 -2.81 15.14
C SER A 217 16.32 -3.16 15.17
N GLU A 218 15.83 -3.85 14.14
CA GLU A 218 14.47 -4.41 14.16
C GLU A 218 14.25 -5.44 15.28
N SER A 219 15.31 -6.06 15.78
CA SER A 219 15.25 -7.03 16.89
C SER A 219 15.29 -6.41 18.28
N SER A 220 15.53 -5.10 18.42
CA SER A 220 15.57 -4.42 19.71
C SER A 220 14.22 -4.45 20.44
N GLU A 221 14.18 -4.61 21.76
CA GLU A 221 12.89 -4.72 22.48
C GLU A 221 12.10 -3.41 22.50
N THR A 222 12.79 -2.27 22.64
CA THR A 222 12.20 -0.94 22.80
C THR A 222 12.68 0.02 21.73
N PHE A 223 11.80 0.94 21.32
CA PHE A 223 12.19 2.03 20.44
C PHE A 223 13.15 2.98 21.16
N SER A 224 14.21 3.39 20.47
CA SER A 224 15.08 4.48 20.89
C SER A 224 15.46 5.32 19.67
N SER A 225 15.44 6.64 19.87
CA SER A 225 15.87 7.62 18.87
C SER A 225 17.37 7.93 18.95
N ASP A 226 18.14 7.14 19.70
CA ASP A 226 19.58 7.34 19.85
C ASP A 226 20.31 7.08 18.53
N HIS A 227 21.20 8.01 18.17
CA HIS A 227 22.03 7.88 16.99
C HIS A 227 23.07 6.77 17.15
N TYR A 228 23.46 6.15 16.04
CA TYR A 228 24.53 5.17 16.03
C TYR A 228 25.86 5.84 16.46
N PRO A 229 26.67 5.22 17.34
CA PRO A 229 27.93 5.83 17.78
C PRO A 229 28.87 6.13 16.62
N GLY A 230 29.35 7.38 16.54
CA GLY A 230 30.26 7.82 15.48
C GLY A 230 29.59 8.26 14.18
N THR A 231 28.26 8.33 14.12
CA THR A 231 27.53 8.93 12.99
C THR A 231 27.03 10.33 13.33
N GLU A 232 27.01 11.21 12.33
CA GLU A 232 26.50 12.57 12.47
C GLU A 232 25.02 12.67 12.05
N PHE A 233 24.43 13.81 12.41
CA PHE A 233 23.10 14.18 11.96
C PHE A 233 23.20 15.00 10.68
N HIS A 234 22.33 14.72 9.71
CA HIS A 234 22.26 15.51 8.49
C HIS A 234 20.88 16.13 8.32
N SER A 235 20.83 17.26 7.62
CA SER A 235 19.56 17.92 7.29
C SER A 235 18.71 17.10 6.30
N THR A 236 19.36 16.33 5.42
CA THR A 236 18.70 15.49 4.42
C THR A 236 19.15 14.05 4.54
N PHE A 237 18.28 13.13 4.18
CA PHE A 237 18.57 11.70 4.18
C PHE A 237 19.61 11.29 3.11
N ILE A 238 19.69 11.99 1.97
CA ILE A 238 20.74 11.78 0.94
C ILE A 238 22.16 11.92 1.50
N HIS A 239 22.47 13.05 2.14
CA HIS A 239 23.82 13.30 2.68
C HIS A 239 24.19 12.25 3.73
N MET A 240 23.23 11.84 4.55
CA MET A 240 23.41 10.80 5.53
C MET A 240 23.72 9.44 4.86
N LEU A 241 23.02 9.07 3.78
CA LEU A 241 23.32 7.85 3.03
C LEU A 241 24.72 7.90 2.41
N GLN A 242 25.09 9.03 1.81
CA GLN A 242 26.39 9.24 1.16
C GLN A 242 27.58 9.01 2.09
N ASP A 243 27.47 9.40 3.36
CA ASP A 243 28.52 9.20 4.35
C ASP A 243 28.78 7.73 4.69
N HIS A 244 27.81 6.85 4.42
CA HIS A 244 27.89 5.43 4.76
C HIS A 244 28.09 4.52 3.54
N MET A 245 28.01 5.06 2.32
CA MET A 245 28.15 4.28 1.09
C MET A 245 29.59 4.13 0.63
N SER A 246 29.85 3.03 -0.07
CA SER A 246 31.09 2.83 -0.80
C SER A 246 31.26 3.83 -1.95
N ALA A 247 32.51 4.03 -2.37
CA ALA A 247 32.81 4.85 -3.55
C ALA A 247 32.11 4.31 -4.82
N GLU A 248 31.98 2.99 -4.93
CA GLU A 248 31.28 2.32 -6.02
C GLU A 248 29.78 2.69 -6.02
N GLY A 249 29.11 2.57 -4.87
CA GLY A 249 27.72 3.00 -4.69
C GLY A 249 27.51 4.48 -5.01
N ILE A 250 28.44 5.36 -4.62
CA ILE A 250 28.35 6.78 -4.98
C ILE A 250 28.44 6.98 -6.50
N THR A 251 29.38 6.29 -7.18
CA THR A 251 29.51 6.38 -8.64
C THR A 251 28.30 5.84 -9.38
N GLN A 252 27.75 4.71 -8.93
CA GLN A 252 26.57 4.08 -9.51
C GLN A 252 25.33 4.97 -9.34
N THR A 253 25.12 5.54 -8.16
CA THR A 253 24.02 6.48 -7.91
C THR A 253 24.09 7.69 -8.86
N ARG A 254 25.30 8.24 -9.07
CA ARG A 254 25.49 9.38 -10.00
C ARG A 254 25.25 9.02 -11.46
N ALA A 255 25.42 7.76 -11.83
CA ALA A 255 25.20 7.26 -13.18
C ALA A 255 23.75 6.80 -13.43
N THR A 256 22.89 6.77 -12.40
CA THR A 256 21.50 6.33 -12.51
C THR A 256 20.69 7.24 -13.43
N HIS A 257 19.90 6.62 -14.30
CA HIS A 257 19.12 7.33 -15.29
C HIS A 257 17.86 7.97 -14.68
N TYR A 258 17.57 9.23 -15.00
CA TYR A 258 16.45 9.98 -14.40
C TYR A 258 15.08 9.31 -14.62
N LEU A 259 14.85 8.67 -15.79
CA LEU A 259 13.60 7.93 -16.04
C LEU A 259 13.38 6.75 -15.08
N PHE A 260 14.46 6.12 -14.63
CA PHE A 260 14.37 5.07 -13.62
C PHE A 260 13.98 5.65 -12.27
N VAL A 261 14.62 6.75 -11.86
CA VAL A 261 14.29 7.49 -10.64
C VAL A 261 12.81 7.91 -10.65
N ASP A 262 12.34 8.53 -11.73
CA ASP A 262 10.95 8.97 -11.90
C ASP A 262 9.95 7.80 -11.80
N THR A 263 10.30 6.65 -12.39
CA THR A 263 9.45 5.45 -12.34
C THR A 263 9.35 4.87 -10.94
N VAL A 264 10.48 4.78 -10.21
CA VAL A 264 10.51 4.31 -8.83
C VAL A 264 9.77 5.28 -7.90
N GLN A 265 10.01 6.59 -8.05
CA GLN A 265 9.30 7.61 -7.27
C GLN A 265 7.79 7.53 -7.52
N SER A 266 7.36 7.45 -8.77
CA SER A 266 5.95 7.31 -9.14
C SER A 266 5.32 6.08 -8.51
N LEU A 267 6.04 4.95 -8.51
CA LEU A 267 5.57 3.70 -7.90
C LEU A 267 5.45 3.81 -6.38
N LEU A 268 6.43 4.41 -5.71
CA LEU A 268 6.40 4.64 -4.26
C LEU A 268 5.28 5.61 -3.86
N CYS A 269 5.11 6.71 -4.59
CA CYS A 269 4.03 7.67 -4.38
C CYS A 269 2.64 7.05 -4.64
N ALA A 270 2.52 6.14 -5.60
CA ALA A 270 1.25 5.47 -5.88
C ALA A 270 0.88 4.41 -4.83
N THR A 271 1.85 3.80 -4.16
CA THR A 271 1.64 2.74 -3.17
C THR A 271 1.67 3.24 -1.71
N ARG A 272 2.33 4.38 -1.48
CA ARG A 272 2.57 5.04 -0.18
C ARG A 272 2.90 4.06 0.96
N PRO A 273 3.98 3.26 0.85
CA PRO A 273 4.28 2.19 1.80
C PRO A 273 4.72 2.67 3.20
N LEU A 274 5.01 3.95 3.40
CA LEU A 274 5.52 4.50 4.67
C LEU A 274 4.44 4.99 5.65
N ILE A 275 3.16 5.00 5.27
CA ILE A 275 2.12 5.70 6.05
C ILE A 275 1.05 4.82 6.68
N TYR A 276 0.88 3.58 6.20
CA TYR A 276 -0.22 2.73 6.61
C TYR A 276 0.15 1.84 7.80
N ALA A 277 -0.80 1.73 8.73
CA ALA A 277 -0.67 1.10 10.03
C ALA A 277 -1.45 -0.20 10.13
#